data_AF-A0A0F9BXJ7-F1
#
_entry.id   AF-A0A0F9BXJ7-F1
#
_cell.length_a   1.000
_cell.length_b   1.000
_cell.length_c   1.000
_cell.angle_alpha   90.00
_cell.angle_beta   90.00
_cell.angle_gamma   90.00
#
_symmetry.space_group_name_H-M   'P 1'
#
loop_
_entity.id
_entity.type
_entity.pdbx_description
1 polymer ?
#
loop_
_entity_poly.entity_id
_entity_poly.type
_entity_poly.pdbx_seq_one_letter_code
_entity_poly.pdbx_strand_id
1 'polypeptide(L)' 'MSESSSNSSGLGFTGLLTGLFIGLKLTGYITWSWWWVLSPLWISVAVALVILTILIIVGIGILIWPLK' A
#
# COMPACT_ATOMS: atom_id res chain seq x y z
N MET A 1 25.00 -19.84 12.45
CA MET A 1 23.95 -20.29 11.51
C MET A 1 23.34 -19.05 10.87
N SER A 2 23.39 -18.94 9.54
CA SER A 2 22.69 -17.89 8.79
C SER A 2 21.25 -18.34 8.53
N GLU A 3 20.30 -17.78 9.26
CA GLU A 3 18.87 -17.94 8.94
C GLU A 3 18.59 -17.28 7.58
N SER A 4 18.48 -18.10 6.55
CA SER A 4 17.92 -17.67 5.27
C SER A 4 16.42 -17.51 5.45
N SER A 5 16.00 -16.30 5.83
CA SER A 5 14.60 -15.90 5.83
C SER A 5 14.12 -15.93 4.38
N SER A 6 13.53 -17.05 3.97
CA SER A 6 12.87 -17.18 2.67
C SER A 6 11.68 -16.23 2.68
N ASN A 7 11.90 -15.01 2.18
CA ASN A 7 10.89 -13.99 2.05
C ASN A 7 9.91 -14.46 0.97
N SER A 8 8.89 -15.21 1.39
CA SER A 8 7.76 -15.61 0.57
C SER A 8 6.93 -14.35 0.29
N SER A 9 7.42 -13.54 -0.64
CA SER A 9 6.68 -12.47 -1.30
C SER A 9 5.58 -13.10 -2.17
N GLY A 10 4.63 -13.78 -1.52
CA GLY A 10 3.34 -14.08 -2.11
C GLY A 10 2.64 -12.76 -2.33
N LEU A 11 2.08 -12.57 -3.52
CA LEU A 11 1.14 -11.49 -3.81
C LEU A 11 0.17 -11.42 -2.64
N GLY A 12 0.34 -10.39 -1.79
CA GLY A 12 -0.46 -10.26 -0.58
C GLY A 12 -1.93 -10.29 -0.96
N PHE A 13 -2.80 -10.70 -0.03
CA PHE A 13 -4.26 -10.72 -0.21
C PHE A 13 -4.80 -9.50 -0.99
N THR A 14 -4.22 -8.32 -0.76
CA THR A 14 -4.42 -7.07 -1.53
C THR A 14 -4.29 -7.21 -3.05
N GLY A 15 -3.27 -7.90 -3.56
CA GLY A 15 -3.03 -8.09 -5.00
C GLY A 15 -4.10 -8.96 -5.66
N LEU A 16 -4.50 -10.05 -4.99
CA LEU A 16 -5.62 -10.90 -5.44
C LEU A 16 -6.95 -10.16 -5.40
N LEU A 17 -7.22 -9.39 -4.33
CA LEU A 17 -8.41 -8.55 -4.24
C LEU A 17 -8.43 -7.48 -5.35
N THR A 18 -7.30 -6.84 -5.63
CA THR A 18 -7.20 -5.83 -6.69
C THR A 18 -7.48 -6.44 -8.07
N GLY A 19 -6.89 -7.61 -8.35
CA GLY A 19 -7.16 -8.36 -9.58
C GLY A 19 -8.60 -8.82 -9.71
N LEU A 20 -9.20 -9.32 -8.61
CA LEU A 20 -10.61 -9.75 -8.57
C LEU A 20 -11.57 -8.58 -8.82
N PHE A 21 -11.34 -7.42 -8.19
CA PHE A 21 -12.13 -6.21 -8.42
C PHE A 21 -12.02 -5.69 -9.86
N ILE A 22 -10.83 -5.74 -10.47
CA ILE A 22 -10.61 -5.44 -11.89
C ILE A 22 -11.39 -6.42 -12.77
N GLY A 23 -11.30 -7.72 -12.46
CA GLY A 23 -11.96 -8.79 -13.20
C GLY A 23 -13.48 -8.62 -13.19
N LEU A 24 -14.07 -8.42 -12.00
CA LEU A 24 -15.52 -8.26 -11.80
C LEU A 24 -16.09 -7.02 -12.52
N LYS A 25 -15.27 -5.96 -12.67
CA LYS A 25 -15.63 -4.77 -13.44
C LYS A 25 -15.64 -5.05 -14.95
N LEU A 26 -14.68 -5.83 -15.44
CA LEU A 26 -14.59 -6.22 -16.86
C LEU A 26 -15.67 -7.22 -17.26
N THR A 27 -16.09 -8.12 -16.35
CA THR A 27 -17.26 -8.99 -16.57
C THR A 27 -18.61 -8.26 -16.51
N GLY A 28 -18.61 -6.94 -16.31
CA GLY A 28 -19.81 -6.11 -16.46
C GLY A 28 -20.84 -6.24 -15.34
N TYR A 29 -20.53 -6.96 -14.25
CA TYR A 29 -21.41 -7.10 -13.09
C TYR A 29 -21.55 -5.80 -12.28
N ILE A 30 -20.62 -4.85 -12.45
CA ILE A 30 -20.59 -3.60 -11.70
C ILE A 30 -20.50 -2.40 -12.67
N THR A 31 -21.56 -1.59 -12.73
CA THR A 31 -21.64 -0.32 -13.50
C THR A 31 -20.88 0.84 -12.85
N TRP A 32 -20.28 0.60 -11.68
CA TRP A 32 -19.75 1.64 -10.83
C TRP A 32 -18.48 2.31 -11.38
N SER A 33 -18.17 3.49 -10.84
CA SER A 33 -17.03 4.29 -11.27
C SER A 33 -15.67 3.60 -11.02
N TRP A 34 -14.75 3.75 -11.97
CA TRP A 34 -13.36 3.25 -11.88
C TRP A 34 -12.65 3.68 -10.60
N TRP A 35 -12.98 4.87 -10.09
CA TRP A 35 -12.49 5.40 -8.83
C TRP A 35 -12.61 4.44 -7.64
N TRP A 36 -13.72 3.70 -7.55
CA TRP A 36 -13.94 2.79 -6.44
C TRP A 36 -13.35 1.39 -6.64
N VAL A 37 -13.17 0.97 -7.90
CA VAL A 37 -12.43 -0.26 -8.21
C VAL A 37 -10.96 -0.11 -7.85
N LEU A 38 -10.42 1.11 -7.92
CA LEU A 38 -9.11 1.40 -7.36
C LEU A 38 -9.13 1.60 -5.85
N SER A 39 -10.27 1.62 -5.14
CA SER A 39 -10.29 1.92 -3.69
C SER A 39 -9.34 1.05 -2.86
N PRO A 40 -9.15 -0.26 -3.12
CA PRO A 40 -8.14 -1.06 -2.40
C PRO A 40 -6.71 -0.56 -2.66
N LEU A 41 -6.45 -0.06 -3.87
CA LEU A 41 -5.17 0.51 -4.28
C LEU A 41 -4.98 1.91 -3.67
N TRP A 42 -6.01 2.76 -3.68
CA TRP A 42 -6.01 4.08 -3.01
C TRP A 42 -5.78 3.96 -1.52
N ILE A 43 -6.40 2.99 -0.84
CA ILE A 43 -6.16 2.73 0.59
C ILE A 43 -4.70 2.35 0.81
N SER A 44 -4.16 1.46 -0.02
CA SER A 44 -2.75 1.06 0.07
C SER A 44 -1.79 2.24 -0.14
N VAL A 45 -2.07 3.10 -1.13
CA VAL A 45 -1.30 4.32 -1.41
C VAL A 45 -1.46 5.35 -0.27
N ALA A 46 -2.66 5.56 0.25
CA ALA A 46 -2.91 6.49 1.34
C ALA A 46 -2.17 6.07 2.62
N VAL A 47 -2.21 4.79 2.97
CA VAL A 47 -1.45 4.25 4.11
C VAL A 47 0.05 4.47 3.91
N ALA A 48 0.58 4.18 2.72
CA ALA A 48 2.00 4.41 2.42
C ALA A 48 2.38 5.89 2.53
N LEU A 49 1.53 6.80 2.05
CA LEU A 49 1.77 8.26 2.09
C LEU A 49 1.75 8.80 3.52
N VAL A 50 0.84 8.32 4.37
CA VAL A 50 0.79 8.65 5.79
C VAL A 50 2.06 8.20 6.50
N ILE A 51 2.50 6.95 6.28
CA ILE A 51 3.75 6.43 6.86
C ILE A 51 4.95 7.27 6.42
N LEU A 52 5.05 7.58 5.13
CA LEU A 52 6.12 8.41 4.59
C LEU A 52 6.15 9.80 5.26
N THR A 53 4.98 10.43 5.41
CA THR A 53 4.85 11.74 6.06
C THR A 53 5.33 11.69 7.51
N ILE A 54 4.95 10.66 8.26
CA ILE A 54 5.38 10.48 9.66
C ILE A 54 6.90 10.28 9.71
N LEU A 55 7.47 9.44 8.85
CA LEU A 55 8.91 9.21 8.79
C LEU A 55 9.69 10.49 8.47
N ILE A 56 9.17 11.32 7.56
CA ILE A 56 9.77 12.61 7.23
C ILE A 56 9.75 13.54 8.46
N ILE A 57 8.61 13.66 9.14
CA ILE A 57 8.47 14.53 10.33
C ILE A 57 9.39 14.06 11.46
N VAL A 58 9.39 12.75 11.74
CA VAL A 58 10.22 12.14 12.79
C VAL A 58 11.69 12.24 12.42
N GLY A 59 12.06 11.93 11.19
CA GLY A 59 13.43 12.04 10.69
C GLY A 59 13.96 13.47 10.74
N ILE A 60 13.15 14.45 10.33
CA ILE A 60 13.49 15.88 10.44
C ILE A 60 13.61 16.30 11.91
N GLY A 61 12.69 15.89 12.78
CA GLY A 61 12.77 16.18 14.21
C GLY A 61 14.03 15.60 14.86
N ILE A 62 14.38 14.35 14.55
CA ILE A 62 15.61 13.69 15.00
C ILE A 62 16.85 14.34 14.41
N LEU A 63 16.82 14.78 13.15
CA LEU A 63 17.94 15.47 12.49
C LEU A 63 18.17 16.88 13.05
N ILE A 64 17.10 17.56 13.46
CA ILE A 64 17.17 18.89 14.09
C ILE A 64 17.63 18.80 15.55
N TRP A 65 17.28 17.72 16.26
CA TRP A 65 17.69 17.49 17.66
C TRP A 65 19.20 17.67 17.95
N PRO A 66 20.15 17.13 17.15
CA PRO A 66 21.59 17.30 17.40
C PRO A 66 22.14 18.68 17.01
N LEU A 67 21.35 19.53 16.35
CA LEU A 67 21.75 20.89 15.96
C LEU A 67 21.43 21.94 17.06
N LYS A 68 20.76 21.53 18.13
CA LYS A 68 20.41 22.35 19.30
C LYS A 68 21.33 22.04 20.47
#